data_AF-T0ZAZ2-F1
#
_entry.id   AF-T0ZAZ2-F1
#
_cell.length_a   1.000
_cell.length_b   1.000
_cell.length_c   1.000
_cell.angle_alpha   90.00
_cell.angle_beta   90.00
_cell.angle_gamma   90.00
#
_symmetry.space_group_name_H-M   'P 1'
#
loop_
_entity.id
_entity.type
_entity.pdbx_description
1 polymer ?
#
loop_
_entity_poly.entity_id
_entity_poly.type
_entity_poly.pdbx_seq_one_letter_code
_entity_poly.pdbx_strand_id
1 'polypeptide(L)'
;IIEDVTLKIGGEVEARIRFRGGATRCVKLAKPLRSWEKRRTASEVVKRIDRLLEDHTEAEVAVILNRQGLRPGLRDAFHRRQVQSLRAAYDLKSRWERLRARGLLTRREMATKHGVCVETISRWRREGKVRGHLLNETPAHLYEPKKLGTMVESAAISEEMSQA
;
A
#
# COMPACT_ATOMS: atom_id res chain seq x y z
N ILE A 1 -3.44 -20.01 50.99
CA ILE A 1 -3.99 -18.63 51.03
C ILE A 1 -2.84 -17.64 50.76
N ILE A 2 -3.04 -16.72 49.82
CA ILE A 2 -2.05 -15.67 49.46
C ILE A 2 -2.14 -14.53 50.47
N GLU A 3 -1.01 -13.95 50.84
CA GLU A 3 -0.91 -12.82 51.76
C GLU A 3 -0.75 -11.50 51.01
N ASP A 4 0.26 -11.41 50.14
CA ASP A 4 0.46 -10.28 49.24
C ASP A 4 1.12 -10.71 47.92
N VAL A 5 1.02 -9.85 46.91
CA VAL A 5 1.68 -10.02 45.62
C VAL A 5 2.42 -8.73 45.28
N THR A 6 3.73 -8.80 45.13
CA THR A 6 4.56 -7.68 44.71
C THR A 6 4.94 -7.84 43.24
N LEU A 7 4.67 -6.83 42.43
CA LEU A 7 5.05 -6.79 41.02
C LEU A 7 6.28 -5.88 40.83
N LYS A 8 7.33 -6.41 40.20
CA LYS A 8 8.48 -5.63 39.75
C LYS A 8 8.49 -5.62 38.23
N ILE A 9 8.41 -4.43 37.64
CA ILE A 9 8.34 -4.25 36.19
C ILE A 9 9.69 -3.72 35.69
N GLY A 10 10.40 -4.52 34.90
CA GLY A 10 11.69 -4.17 34.28
C GLY A 10 11.75 -4.58 32.81
N GLY A 11 12.78 -5.34 32.42
CA GLY A 11 12.84 -6.05 31.14
C GLY A 11 11.79 -7.17 31.05
N GLU A 12 11.54 -7.84 32.18
CA GLU A 12 10.45 -8.80 32.40
C GLU A 12 9.57 -8.31 33.56
N VAL A 13 8.38 -8.90 33.71
CA VAL A 13 7.51 -8.70 34.88
C VAL A 13 7.76 -9.83 35.87
N GLU A 14 8.29 -9.51 37.04
CA GLU A 14 8.48 -10.45 38.14
C GLU A 14 7.37 -10.29 39.16
N ALA A 15 6.56 -11.33 39.35
CA ALA A 15 5.53 -11.40 40.38
C ALA A 15 6.03 -12.25 41.55
N ARG A 16 6.21 -11.63 42.72
CA ARG A 16 6.52 -12.33 43.98
C ARG A 16 5.24 -12.49 44.78
N ILE A 17 4.88 -13.74 45.05
CA ILE A 17 3.68 -14.12 45.78
C ILE A 17 4.11 -14.60 47.17
N ARG A 18 3.67 -13.92 48.22
CA ARG A 18 3.87 -14.37 49.61
C ARG A 18 2.61 -15.09 50.07
N PHE A 19 2.77 -16.26 50.67
CA PHE A 19 1.68 -17.02 51.27
C PHE A 19 1.63 -16.78 52.77
N ARG A 20 0.46 -16.99 53.38
CA ARG A 20 0.22 -16.85 54.84
C ARG A 20 0.93 -17.90 55.72
N GLY A 21 2.12 -18.33 55.33
CA GLY A 21 2.99 -19.26 56.06
C GLY A 21 4.48 -18.99 55.78
N GLY A 22 4.84 -17.78 55.35
CA GLY A 22 6.22 -17.38 55.07
C GLY A 22 6.79 -17.87 53.72
N ALA A 23 6.15 -18.85 53.07
CA ALA A 23 6.54 -19.30 51.75
C ALA A 23 6.42 -18.16 50.72
N THR A 24 7.46 -17.98 49.91
CA THR A 24 7.49 -16.99 48.82
C THR A 24 7.70 -17.71 47.50
N ARG A 25 6.90 -17.38 46.48
CA ARG A 25 7.03 -17.95 45.13
C ARG A 25 7.22 -16.84 44.11
N CYS A 26 8.17 -17.02 43.21
CA CYS A 26 8.46 -16.07 42.15
C CYS A 26 7.92 -16.61 40.81
N VAL A 27 7.18 -15.77 40.08
CA VAL A 27 6.70 -16.05 38.73
C VAL A 27 7.24 -14.96 37.80
N LYS A 28 7.94 -15.36 36.75
CA LYS A 28 8.42 -14.44 35.71
C LYS A 28 7.45 -14.47 34.54
N LEU A 29 7.04 -13.29 34.09
CA LEU A 29 6.14 -13.08 32.98
C LEU A 29 6.83 -12.18 31.94
N ALA A 30 6.64 -12.50 30.66
CA ALA A 30 7.09 -11.64 29.59
C ALA A 30 6.44 -10.25 29.71
N LYS A 31 7.18 -9.21 29.34
CA LYS A 31 6.68 -7.85 29.40
C LYS A 31 5.48 -7.67 28.46
N PRO A 32 4.35 -7.11 28.92
CA PRO A 32 3.26 -6.80 28.04
C PRO A 32 3.72 -5.77 26.99
N LEU A 33 3.43 -6.05 25.71
CA LEU A 33 3.70 -5.12 24.62
C LEU A 33 3.04 -3.76 24.92
N ARG A 34 3.78 -2.67 24.68
CA ARG A 34 3.28 -1.30 24.80
C ARG A 34 2.10 -1.11 23.85
N SER A 35 1.17 -0.21 24.20
CA SER A 35 -0.03 0.03 23.39
C SER A 35 0.28 0.46 21.94
N TRP A 36 1.45 1.05 21.66
CA TRP A 36 1.88 1.36 20.29
C TRP A 36 2.48 0.14 19.58
N GLU A 37 3.15 -0.77 20.29
CA GLU A 37 3.64 -2.05 19.74
C GLU A 37 2.47 -2.95 19.36
N LYS A 38 1.44 -3.02 20.21
CA LYS A 38 0.17 -3.71 19.92
C LYS A 38 -0.59 -3.13 18.72
N ARG A 39 -0.48 -1.81 18.52
CA ARG A 39 -1.12 -1.11 17.38
C ARG A 39 -0.25 -1.08 16.13
N ARG A 40 1.01 -1.50 16.22
CA ARG A 40 1.94 -1.51 15.10
C ARG A 40 1.51 -2.62 14.16
N THR A 41 1.02 -2.23 12.98
CA THR A 41 0.73 -3.19 11.90
C THR A 41 1.99 -4.01 11.65
N ALA A 42 1.84 -5.35 11.59
CA ALA A 42 2.96 -6.25 11.35
C ALA A 42 3.76 -5.78 10.12
N SER A 43 5.08 -5.82 10.21
CA SER A 43 5.98 -5.38 9.13
C SER A 43 5.67 -6.05 7.79
N GLU A 44 5.15 -7.28 7.82
CA GLU A 44 4.71 -8.01 6.63
C GLU A 44 3.52 -7.36 5.93
N VAL A 45 2.54 -6.84 6.69
CA VAL A 45 1.40 -6.12 6.12
C VAL A 45 1.85 -4.80 5.49
N VAL A 46 2.82 -4.12 6.10
CA VAL A 46 3.39 -2.89 5.54
C VAL A 46 4.13 -3.18 4.22
N LYS A 47 4.96 -4.23 4.17
CA LYS A 47 5.60 -4.68 2.91
C LYS A 47 4.57 -5.07 1.86
N ARG A 48 3.46 -5.69 2.27
CA ARG A 48 2.38 -6.06 1.35
C ARG A 48 1.68 -4.82 0.79
N ILE A 49 1.38 -3.84 1.63
CA ILE A 49 0.84 -2.53 1.21
C ILE A 49 1.80 -1.87 0.21
N ASP A 50 3.10 -1.84 0.52
CA ASP A 50 4.13 -1.24 -0.32
C ASP A 50 4.15 -1.86 -1.73
N ARG A 51 4.10 -3.20 -1.82
CA ARG A 51 4.01 -3.91 -3.11
C ARG A 51 2.72 -3.62 -3.85
N LEU A 52 1.58 -3.60 -3.16
CA LEU A 52 0.28 -3.35 -3.81
C LEU A 52 0.14 -1.91 -4.32
N LEU A 53 0.80 -0.93 -3.68
CA LEU A 53 0.79 0.47 -4.09
C LEU A 53 1.54 0.74 -5.42
N GLU A 54 2.34 -0.21 -5.91
CA GLU A 54 2.95 -0.15 -7.24
C GLU A 54 1.89 -0.01 -8.34
N ASP A 55 0.85 -0.84 -8.28
CA ASP A 55 -0.10 -1.00 -9.39
C ASP A 55 -1.53 -0.63 -9.01
N HIS A 56 -1.86 -0.63 -7.72
CA HIS A 56 -3.19 -0.31 -7.22
C HIS A 56 -3.26 1.04 -6.49
N THR A 57 -4.43 1.68 -6.58
CA THR A 57 -4.77 2.85 -5.77
C THR A 57 -4.97 2.46 -4.31
N GLU A 58 -4.86 3.41 -3.38
CA GLU A 58 -5.01 3.15 -1.94
C GLU A 58 -6.40 2.57 -1.58
N ALA A 59 -7.43 2.90 -2.36
CA ALA A 59 -8.76 2.32 -2.21
C ALA A 59 -8.80 0.86 -2.65
N GLU A 60 -8.22 0.55 -3.81
CA GLU A 60 -8.10 -0.83 -4.30
C GLU A 60 -7.23 -1.68 -3.37
N VAL A 61 -6.13 -1.13 -2.85
CA VAL A 61 -5.30 -1.78 -1.84
C VAL A 61 -6.14 -2.16 -0.62
N ALA A 62 -6.98 -1.25 -0.11
CA ALA A 62 -7.87 -1.55 1.01
C ALA A 62 -8.83 -2.71 0.69
N VAL A 63 -9.42 -2.72 -0.52
CA VAL A 63 -10.29 -3.81 -0.98
C VAL A 63 -9.54 -5.14 -1.07
N ILE A 64 -8.33 -5.13 -1.63
CA ILE A 64 -7.49 -6.33 -1.76
C ILE A 64 -7.11 -6.89 -0.39
N LEU A 65 -6.69 -6.04 0.55
CA LEU A 65 -6.35 -6.46 1.91
C LEU A 65 -7.55 -7.06 2.63
N ASN A 66 -8.74 -6.45 2.49
CA ASN A 66 -9.96 -6.97 3.09
C ASN A 66 -10.37 -8.34 2.51
N ARG A 67 -10.23 -8.52 1.19
CA ARG A 67 -10.47 -9.79 0.50
C ARG A 67 -9.49 -10.88 0.91
N GLN A 68 -8.24 -10.51 1.22
CA GLN A 68 -7.23 -11.42 1.75
C GLN A 68 -7.46 -11.80 3.23
N GLY A 69 -8.55 -11.33 3.86
CA GLY A 69 -8.85 -11.60 5.26
C GLY A 69 -7.95 -10.84 6.24
N LEU A 70 -7.09 -9.94 5.76
CA LEU A 70 -6.24 -9.12 6.61
C LEU A 70 -7.10 -8.06 7.31
N ARG A 71 -6.79 -7.81 8.58
CA ARG A 71 -7.50 -6.84 9.43
C ARG A 71 -6.52 -5.91 10.11
N PRO A 72 -6.81 -4.61 10.17
CA PRO A 72 -5.95 -3.68 10.86
C PRO A 72 -6.24 -3.69 12.36
N GLY A 73 -5.42 -4.38 13.14
CA GLY A 73 -5.44 -4.33 14.61
C GLY A 73 -6.85 -4.47 15.20
N LEU A 74 -7.37 -3.38 15.77
CA LEU A 74 -8.66 -3.29 16.46
C LEU A 74 -9.87 -2.93 15.56
N ARG A 75 -9.73 -2.96 14.23
CA ARG A 75 -10.79 -2.59 13.29
C ARG A 75 -11.23 -3.77 12.42
N ASP A 76 -12.50 -3.73 12.01
CA ASP A 76 -13.14 -4.79 11.22
C ASP A 76 -12.73 -4.80 9.74
N ALA A 77 -12.20 -3.70 9.20
CA ALA A 77 -11.78 -3.61 7.81
C ALA A 77 -10.76 -2.49 7.58
N PHE A 78 -9.95 -2.64 6.52
CA PHE A 78 -9.16 -1.58 5.92
C PHE A 78 -10.05 -0.62 5.14
N HIS A 79 -9.78 0.67 5.29
CA HIS A 79 -10.35 1.73 4.46
C HIS A 79 -9.23 2.55 3.81
N ARG A 80 -9.55 3.25 2.72
CA ARG A 80 -8.59 4.12 2.00
C ARG A 80 -7.82 5.05 2.94
N ARG A 81 -8.51 5.78 3.83
CA ARG A 81 -7.88 6.70 4.79
C ARG A 81 -6.86 6.00 5.68
N GLN A 82 -7.12 4.75 6.05
CA GLN A 82 -6.20 3.97 6.87
C GLN A 82 -4.95 3.55 6.09
N VAL A 83 -5.10 3.15 4.83
CA VAL A 83 -3.96 2.89 3.94
C VAL A 83 -3.13 4.16 3.77
N GLN A 84 -3.76 5.33 3.63
CA GLN A 84 -3.07 6.62 3.57
C GLN A 84 -2.32 6.95 4.88
N SER A 85 -2.94 6.72 6.04
CA SER A 85 -2.28 6.92 7.34
C SER A 85 -1.11 5.96 7.53
N LEU A 86 -1.25 4.69 7.13
CA LEU A 86 -0.17 3.71 7.18
C LEU A 86 0.97 4.11 6.23
N ARG A 87 0.63 4.54 5.01
CA ARG A 87 1.61 5.07 4.05
C ARG A 87 2.43 6.21 4.68
N ALA A 88 1.75 7.20 5.27
CA ALA A 88 2.43 8.34 5.91
C ALA A 88 3.23 7.94 7.15
N ALA A 89 2.72 7.03 7.98
CA ALA A 89 3.38 6.58 9.20
C ALA A 89 4.65 5.75 8.94
N TYR A 90 4.73 5.08 7.79
CA TYR A 90 5.86 4.25 7.37
C TYR A 90 6.66 4.87 6.23
N ASP A 91 6.44 6.15 5.93
CA ASP A 91 7.12 6.91 4.88
C ASP A 91 7.15 6.20 3.51
N LEU A 92 6.05 5.54 3.16
CA LEU A 92 5.93 4.85 1.88
C LEU A 92 5.65 5.87 0.77
N LYS A 93 6.33 5.70 -0.37
CA LYS A 93 6.12 6.53 -1.56
C LYS A 93 4.67 6.49 -2.01
N SER A 94 4.09 7.66 -2.23
CA SER A 94 2.77 7.84 -2.81
C SER A 94 2.71 7.33 -4.24
N ARG A 95 1.50 7.03 -4.70
CA ARG A 95 1.27 6.62 -6.09
C ARG A 95 1.73 7.68 -7.09
N TRP A 96 1.57 8.97 -6.77
CA TRP A 96 2.08 10.06 -7.60
C TRP A 96 3.60 9.99 -7.75
N GLU A 97 4.33 9.85 -6.64
CA GLU A 97 5.79 9.78 -6.66
C GLU A 97 6.29 8.55 -7.42
N ARG A 98 5.62 7.40 -7.26
CA ARG A 98 5.96 6.17 -7.99
C ARG A 98 5.75 6.32 -9.49
N LEU A 99 4.59 6.83 -9.91
CA LEU A 99 4.29 7.03 -11.33
C LEU A 99 5.21 8.10 -11.96
N ARG A 100 5.59 9.14 -11.20
CA ARG A 100 6.59 10.13 -11.65
C ARG A 100 7.99 9.53 -11.76
N ALA A 101 8.40 8.69 -10.81
CA ALA A 101 9.68 7.98 -10.90
C ALA A 101 9.74 7.03 -12.11
N ARG A 102 8.60 6.46 -12.52
CA ARG A 102 8.45 5.68 -13.77
C ARG A 102 8.45 6.56 -15.05
N GLY A 103 8.53 7.88 -14.92
CA GLY A 103 8.57 8.81 -16.05
C GLY A 103 7.21 9.14 -16.67
N LEU A 104 6.09 8.84 -15.99
CA LEU A 104 4.77 9.17 -16.50
C LEU A 104 4.51 10.68 -16.45
N LEU A 105 3.79 11.17 -17.44
CA LEU A 105 3.51 12.58 -17.65
C LEU A 105 2.09 12.95 -17.23
N THR A 106 1.93 14.15 -16.70
CA THR A 106 0.61 14.74 -16.50
C THR A 106 -0.07 15.01 -17.85
N ARG A 107 -1.39 15.16 -17.84
CA ARG A 107 -2.15 15.50 -19.06
C ARG A 107 -1.62 16.76 -19.77
N ARG A 108 -1.17 17.76 -19.01
CA ARG A 108 -0.64 19.03 -19.54
C ARG A 108 0.75 18.86 -20.15
N GLU A 109 1.65 18.14 -19.45
CA GLU A 109 2.98 17.82 -19.99
C GLU A 109 2.85 16.98 -21.27
N MET A 110 1.92 16.02 -21.29
CA MET A 110 1.64 15.19 -22.46
C MET A 110 1.11 16.05 -23.63
N ALA A 111 0.12 16.92 -23.37
CA ALA A 111 -0.40 17.87 -24.36
C ALA A 111 0.71 18.74 -24.97
N THR A 112 1.59 19.28 -24.13
CA THR A 112 2.75 20.08 -24.54
C THR A 112 3.72 19.26 -25.40
N LYS A 113 4.04 18.02 -24.98
CA LYS A 113 4.95 17.12 -25.70
C LYS A 113 4.45 16.78 -27.11
N HIS A 114 3.14 16.70 -27.31
CA HIS A 114 2.53 16.36 -28.59
C HIS A 114 2.02 17.56 -29.38
N GLY A 115 2.13 18.79 -28.84
CA GLY A 115 1.63 20.00 -29.51
C GLY A 115 0.11 20.04 -29.68
N VAL A 116 -0.65 19.38 -28.79
CA VAL A 116 -2.11 19.29 -28.85
C VAL A 116 -2.76 19.84 -27.59
N CYS A 117 -4.08 20.06 -27.59
CA CYS A 117 -4.80 20.48 -26.40
C CYS A 117 -5.05 19.31 -25.41
N VAL A 118 -5.30 19.63 -24.14
CA VAL A 118 -5.54 18.63 -23.08
C VAL A 118 -6.82 17.79 -23.31
N GLU A 119 -7.83 18.35 -23.97
CA GLU A 119 -9.03 17.63 -24.43
C GLU A 119 -8.67 16.50 -25.40
N THR A 120 -7.71 16.75 -26.30
CA THR A 120 -7.26 15.75 -27.28
C THR A 120 -6.62 14.55 -26.56
N ILE A 121 -5.84 14.80 -25.50
CA ILE A 121 -5.27 13.72 -24.66
C ILE A 121 -6.35 12.95 -23.93
N SER A 122 -7.37 13.66 -23.42
CA SER A 122 -8.52 13.02 -22.75
C SER A 122 -9.32 12.15 -23.71
N ARG A 123 -9.49 12.61 -24.95
CA ARG A 123 -10.14 11.85 -26.04
C ARG A 123 -9.31 10.61 -26.39
N TRP A 124 -8.01 10.74 -26.61
CA TRP A 124 -7.11 9.61 -26.89
C TRP A 124 -7.14 8.55 -25.78
N ARG A 125 -7.29 8.95 -24.52
CA ARG A 125 -7.48 8.01 -23.41
C ARG A 125 -8.77 7.22 -23.56
N ARG A 126 -9.89 7.90 -23.84
CA ARG A 126 -11.20 7.25 -24.04
C ARG A 126 -11.19 6.31 -25.24
N GLU A 127 -10.43 6.67 -26.29
CA GLU A 127 -10.20 5.85 -27.48
C GLU A 127 -9.15 4.74 -27.30
N GLY A 128 -8.52 4.63 -26.11
CA GLY A 128 -7.49 3.61 -25.84
C GLY A 128 -6.13 3.85 -26.51
N LYS A 129 -5.94 4.98 -27.20
CA LYS A 129 -4.69 5.34 -27.91
C LYS A 129 -3.54 5.68 -26.96
N VAL A 130 -3.86 6.11 -25.73
CA VAL A 130 -2.86 6.40 -24.70
C VAL A 130 -3.23 5.68 -23.41
N ARG A 131 -2.22 5.09 -22.75
CA ARG A 131 -2.40 4.44 -21.45
C ARG A 131 -2.32 5.47 -20.34
N GLY A 132 -3.43 5.64 -19.63
CA GLY A 132 -3.52 6.50 -18.46
C GLY A 132 -3.64 5.67 -17.19
N HIS A 133 -2.81 5.98 -16.20
CA HIS A 133 -2.81 5.36 -14.88
C HIS A 133 -3.54 6.27 -13.90
N LEU A 134 -4.57 5.73 -13.24
CA LEU A 134 -5.33 6.44 -12.22
C LEU A 134 -4.44 6.78 -11.02
N LEU A 135 -4.48 8.02 -10.53
CA LEU A 135 -3.79 8.43 -9.31
C LEU A 135 -4.53 8.01 -8.05
N ASN A 136 -5.85 8.11 -8.08
CA ASN A 136 -6.75 7.90 -6.96
C ASN A 136 -8.18 7.75 -7.52
N GLU A 137 -9.20 7.89 -6.66
CA GLU A 137 -10.61 7.85 -7.06
C GLU A 137 -11.07 9.11 -7.81
N THR A 138 -10.26 10.18 -7.82
CA THR A 138 -10.48 11.31 -8.71
C THR A 138 -10.02 10.91 -10.11
N PRO A 139 -10.69 11.35 -11.20
CA PRO A 139 -10.29 11.03 -12.57
C PRO A 139 -8.96 11.69 -13.02
N ALA A 140 -8.04 11.94 -12.10
CA ALA A 140 -6.69 12.38 -12.36
C ALA A 140 -5.83 11.20 -12.85
N HIS A 141 -5.18 11.40 -14.00
CA HIS A 141 -4.37 10.38 -14.66
C HIS A 141 -2.97 10.90 -14.95
N LEU A 142 -1.97 10.04 -14.79
CA LEU A 142 -0.70 10.20 -15.47
C LEU A 142 -0.64 9.26 -16.68
N TYR A 143 0.06 9.70 -17.72
CA TYR A 143 0.11 9.05 -19.02
C TYR A 143 1.50 8.50 -19.27
N GLU A 144 1.57 7.31 -19.85
CA GLU A 144 2.86 6.79 -20.32
C GLU A 144 3.42 7.71 -21.41
N PRO A 145 4.72 8.06 -21.34
CA PRO A 145 5.35 8.97 -22.28
C PRO A 145 5.61 8.33 -23.65
N LYS A 146 5.15 7.09 -23.88
CA LYS A 146 5.32 6.36 -25.15
C LYS A 146 4.97 7.28 -26.30
N LYS A 147 5.84 7.31 -27.32
CA LYS A 147 5.50 7.91 -28.61
C LYS A 147 4.15 7.34 -29.03
N LEU A 148 3.21 8.18 -29.46
CA LEU A 148 2.17 7.69 -30.34
C LEU A 148 2.90 7.12 -31.57
N GLY A 149 3.07 5.80 -31.58
CA GLY A 149 3.79 5.01 -32.57
C GLY A 149 3.72 3.57 -32.05
N THR A 150 3.25 2.57 -32.77
CA THR A 150 3.25 2.35 -34.22
C THR A 150 2.08 1.39 -34.47
N MET A 151 0.97 1.83 -35.08
CA MET A 151 -0.07 0.89 -35.57
C MET A 151 0.30 0.30 -36.94
N VAL A 152 1.50 0.55 -37.47
CA VAL A 152 1.86 0.15 -38.84
C VAL A 152 2.62 -1.19 -38.91
N GLU A 153 3.15 -1.74 -37.80
CA GLU A 153 3.98 -2.98 -37.90
C GLU A 153 3.27 -4.29 -37.55
N SER A 154 2.02 -4.29 -37.07
CA SER A 154 1.27 -5.53 -36.82
C SER A 154 0.50 -6.05 -38.04
N ALA A 155 0.45 -5.30 -39.15
CA ALA A 155 -0.17 -5.74 -40.40
C ALA A 155 0.84 -6.40 -41.37
N ALA A 156 2.15 -6.17 -41.21
CA ALA A 156 3.16 -6.68 -42.14
C ALA A 156 3.51 -8.16 -41.96
N ILE A 157 3.20 -8.79 -40.82
CA ILE A 157 3.53 -10.21 -40.57
C ILE A 157 2.46 -11.17 -41.15
N SER A 158 1.30 -10.67 -41.61
CA SER A 158 0.27 -11.50 -42.22
C SER A 158 0.34 -11.60 -43.75
N GLU A 159 1.09 -10.74 -44.44
CA GLU A 159 1.28 -10.85 -45.90
C GLU A 159 2.47 -11.74 -46.30
N GLU A 160 3.48 -11.93 -45.45
CA GLU A 160 4.63 -12.82 -45.77
C GLU A 160 4.35 -14.32 -45.57
N MET A 161 3.24 -14.71 -44.92
CA MET A 161 2.87 -16.12 -44.72
C MET A 161 1.96 -16.69 -45.83
N SER A 162 1.68 -15.93 -46.90
CA SER A 162 0.86 -16.38 -48.04
C SER A 162 1.67 -16.68 -49.31
N GLN A 163 3.00 -16.59 -49.31
CA GLN A 163 3.85 -16.96 -50.46
C GLN A 163 5.06 -17.85 -50.09
N ALA A 164 4.91 -18.75 -49.12
CA ALA A 164 5.85 -19.86 -48.92
C ALA A 164 5.11 -21.19 -49.03
#